data_AF-B3RUR8-F1
#
_entry.id   AF-B3RUR8-F1
#
_cell.length_a   1.000
_cell.length_b   1.000
_cell.length_c   1.000
_cell.angle_alpha   90.00
_cell.angle_beta   90.00
_cell.angle_gamma   90.00
#
_symmetry.space_group_name_H-M   'P 1'
#
loop_
_entity.id
_entity.type
_entity.pdbx_description
1 polymer ?
#
loop_
_entity_poly.entity_id
_entity_poly.type
_entity_poly.pdbx_seq_one_letter_code
_entity_poly.pdbx_strand_id
1 'polypeptide(L)'
;MSVTLEYLYVYKDTTSKRGTAVNDFIHMVAEKPIKYGIIGLLASSVSEVVCLTTKDWNLATISSSSVSVTMNNRDKFPYFYRTTLSDASYIEAQITFVKHFNWSNIAVVYDISSTYSPTASLLINRLRESNVTVGSSLGVLQIYDHAIENIKGKISLPQRRCIYQVLSLPLKYYFCLALSKAYYSKIYGKKYIWIFPGYYPERWYHIADEDVASVNCTTEQLFEVVKYSFAIYRSFNRNENVTKTISGKIHDHLKAYTYDAMWTLALALNATDTQLRENNRSLLEFTYRSSHIMRIINKKIKESSFQGLTGHVSYKKRERVEKVHILQLQGIIVPLS
;
A
#
# COMPACT_ATOMS: atom_id res chain seq x y z
N MET A 1 -6.92 21.87 -36.69
CA MET A 1 -8.06 21.63 -35.77
C MET A 1 -7.51 21.08 -34.47
N SER A 2 -7.75 21.74 -33.33
CA SER A 2 -7.50 21.13 -32.02
C SER A 2 -8.56 20.05 -31.80
N VAL A 3 -8.15 18.79 -31.71
CA VAL A 3 -9.06 17.70 -31.35
C VAL A 3 -9.12 17.66 -29.83
N THR A 4 -10.31 17.84 -29.27
CA THR A 4 -10.56 17.64 -27.85
C THR A 4 -10.81 16.16 -27.62
N LEU A 5 -10.03 15.53 -26.73
CA LEU A 5 -10.27 14.15 -26.32
C LEU A 5 -11.27 14.12 -25.16
N GLU A 6 -12.38 13.42 -25.34
CA GLU A 6 -13.33 13.11 -24.28
C GLU A 6 -13.09 11.68 -23.76
N TYR A 7 -13.10 11.51 -22.43
CA TYR A 7 -12.83 10.23 -21.80
C TYR A 7 -14.11 9.61 -21.23
N LEU A 8 -14.43 8.38 -21.67
CA LEU A 8 -15.49 7.56 -21.10
C LEU A 8 -14.91 6.60 -20.05
N TYR A 9 -15.54 6.53 -18.88
CA TYR A 9 -15.20 5.55 -17.85
C TYR A 9 -16.18 4.37 -17.87
N VAL A 10 -15.64 3.15 -17.90
CA VAL A 10 -16.39 1.91 -17.71
C VAL A 10 -15.89 1.29 -16.41
N TYR A 11 -16.81 0.86 -15.54
CA TYR A 11 -16.47 0.33 -14.22
C TYR A 11 -17.12 -1.04 -13.96
N LYS A 12 -16.48 -1.82 -13.08
CA LYS A 12 -16.95 -3.11 -12.55
C LYS A 12 -16.64 -3.19 -11.07
N ASP A 13 -17.54 -3.79 -10.29
CA ASP A 13 -17.30 -4.07 -8.87
C ASP A 13 -16.75 -5.48 -8.70
N THR A 14 -15.45 -5.56 -8.40
CA THR A 14 -14.77 -6.84 -8.19
C THR A 14 -15.13 -7.51 -6.87
N THR A 15 -15.80 -6.82 -5.95
CA THR A 15 -16.08 -7.26 -4.57
C THR A 15 -14.82 -7.71 -3.80
N SER A 16 -13.65 -7.18 -4.18
CA SER A 16 -12.32 -7.59 -3.68
C SER A 16 -11.98 -9.07 -3.89
N LYS A 17 -12.67 -9.77 -4.81
CA LYS A 17 -12.47 -11.19 -5.11
C LYS A 17 -11.61 -11.37 -6.36
N ARG A 18 -10.57 -12.21 -6.25
CA ARG A 18 -9.61 -12.48 -7.34
C ARG A 18 -10.28 -13.03 -8.60
N GLY A 19 -11.11 -14.07 -8.46
CA GLY A 19 -11.78 -14.71 -9.60
C GLY A 19 -12.73 -13.77 -10.33
N THR A 20 -13.58 -13.07 -9.57
CA THR A 20 -14.49 -12.04 -10.09
C THR A 20 -13.74 -10.95 -10.85
N ALA A 21 -12.65 -10.44 -10.29
CA ALA A 21 -11.86 -9.38 -10.93
C ALA A 21 -11.27 -9.79 -12.28
N VAL A 22 -10.75 -11.02 -12.39
CA VAL A 22 -10.21 -11.53 -13.66
C VAL A 22 -11.33 -11.73 -14.68
N ASN A 23 -12.46 -12.32 -14.26
CA ASN A 23 -13.61 -12.51 -15.13
C ASN A 23 -14.14 -11.17 -15.68
N ASP A 24 -14.35 -10.20 -14.79
CA ASP A 24 -14.81 -8.86 -15.15
C ASP A 24 -13.82 -8.15 -16.09
N PHE A 25 -12.51 -8.30 -15.86
CA PHE A 25 -11.49 -7.76 -16.75
C PHE A 25 -11.59 -8.35 -18.15
N ILE A 26 -11.74 -9.67 -18.28
CA ILE A 26 -11.89 -10.35 -19.57
C ILE A 26 -13.13 -9.82 -20.32
N HIS A 27 -14.27 -9.70 -19.64
CA HIS A 27 -15.48 -9.11 -20.23
C HIS A 27 -15.24 -7.65 -20.65
N MET A 28 -14.59 -6.84 -19.81
CA MET A 28 -14.30 -5.44 -20.12
C MET A 28 -13.44 -5.30 -21.38
N VAL A 29 -12.43 -6.14 -21.59
CA VAL A 29 -11.58 -6.03 -22.79
C VAL A 29 -12.21 -6.66 -24.03
N ALA A 30 -13.14 -7.61 -23.87
CA ALA A 30 -13.88 -8.22 -24.98
C ALA A 30 -14.94 -7.26 -25.58
N GLU A 31 -15.49 -6.36 -24.77
CA GLU A 31 -16.56 -5.44 -25.18
C GLU A 31 -16.02 -4.09 -25.65
N LYS A 32 -16.72 -3.46 -26.62
CA LYS A 32 -16.49 -2.05 -26.98
C LYS A 32 -16.91 -1.12 -25.82
N PRO A 33 -16.36 0.11 -25.74
CA PRO A 33 -15.26 0.65 -26.56
C PRO A 33 -13.90 0.08 -26.15
N ILE A 34 -12.86 0.32 -26.96
CA ILE A 34 -11.46 -0.04 -26.62
C ILE A 34 -11.03 0.75 -25.38
N LYS A 35 -10.39 0.07 -24.43
CA LYS A 35 -9.87 0.68 -23.21
C LYS A 35 -8.41 1.08 -23.46
N TYR A 36 -8.03 2.30 -23.07
CA TYR A 36 -6.66 2.82 -23.23
C TYR A 36 -5.78 2.58 -22.00
N GLY A 37 -6.40 2.23 -20.87
CA GLY A 37 -5.73 1.95 -19.62
C GLY A 37 -6.75 1.64 -18.53
N ILE A 38 -6.23 1.23 -17.38
CA ILE A 38 -7.01 0.84 -16.20
C ILE A 38 -6.61 1.75 -15.05
N ILE A 39 -7.62 2.31 -14.38
CA ILE A 39 -7.45 3.02 -13.11
C ILE A 39 -8.25 2.25 -12.06
N GLY A 40 -7.65 1.99 -10.90
CA GLY A 40 -8.33 1.30 -9.80
C GLY A 40 -7.56 0.10 -9.29
N LEU A 41 -8.20 -1.08 -9.25
CA LEU A 41 -7.65 -2.29 -8.62
C LEU A 41 -7.17 -1.99 -7.20
N LEU A 42 -8.11 -1.60 -6.34
CA LEU A 42 -7.80 -1.04 -5.03
C LEU A 42 -7.14 -2.07 -4.09
N ALA A 43 -7.68 -3.29 -4.06
CA ALA A 43 -7.09 -4.37 -3.28
C ALA A 43 -5.82 -4.89 -3.97
N SER A 44 -4.72 -4.98 -3.23
CA SER A 44 -3.46 -5.54 -3.73
C SER A 44 -3.63 -6.96 -4.28
N SER A 45 -4.41 -7.80 -3.59
CA SER A 45 -4.69 -9.17 -4.02
C SER A 45 -5.40 -9.26 -5.37
N VAL A 46 -6.21 -8.26 -5.71
CA VAL A 46 -6.90 -8.11 -7.01
C VAL A 46 -5.95 -7.55 -8.07
N SER A 47 -5.18 -6.50 -7.72
CA SER A 47 -4.15 -5.94 -8.60
C SER A 47 -3.17 -7.00 -9.10
N GLU A 48 -2.70 -7.86 -8.19
CA GLU A 48 -1.75 -8.93 -8.48
C GLU A 48 -2.25 -9.90 -9.57
N VAL A 49 -3.53 -10.27 -9.55
CA VAL A 49 -4.06 -11.23 -10.53
C VAL A 49 -4.46 -10.58 -11.85
N VAL A 50 -5.03 -9.38 -11.82
CA VAL A 50 -5.44 -8.68 -13.04
C VAL A 50 -4.21 -8.19 -13.81
N CYS A 51 -3.21 -7.61 -13.14
CA CYS A 51 -2.05 -7.04 -13.83
C CYS A 51 -1.11 -8.08 -14.46
N LEU A 52 -1.25 -9.36 -14.11
CA LEU A 52 -0.53 -10.43 -14.80
C LEU A 52 -0.97 -10.57 -16.26
N THR A 53 -2.23 -10.23 -16.56
CA THR A 53 -2.81 -10.35 -17.91
C THR A 53 -2.84 -9.01 -18.66
N THR A 54 -2.85 -7.86 -17.98
CA THR A 54 -2.93 -6.53 -18.64
C THR A 54 -1.78 -6.26 -19.61
N LYS A 55 -0.61 -6.87 -19.38
CA LYS A 55 0.53 -6.78 -20.30
C LYS A 55 0.24 -7.38 -21.68
N ASP A 56 -0.57 -8.45 -21.73
CA ASP A 56 -0.89 -9.16 -22.98
C ASP A 56 -1.90 -8.35 -23.82
N TRP A 57 -2.65 -7.46 -23.18
CA TRP A 57 -3.56 -6.51 -23.80
C TRP A 57 -2.93 -5.15 -24.09
N ASN A 58 -1.63 -4.97 -23.82
CA ASN A 58 -0.94 -3.69 -23.94
C ASN A 58 -1.68 -2.55 -23.20
N LEU A 59 -2.08 -2.78 -21.94
CA LEU A 59 -2.80 -1.79 -21.13
C LEU A 59 -1.93 -1.25 -19.99
N ALA A 60 -1.81 0.08 -19.91
CA ALA A 60 -1.34 0.75 -18.70
C ALA A 60 -2.31 0.53 -17.56
N THR A 61 -1.79 0.27 -16.36
CA THR A 61 -2.60 0.13 -15.15
C THR A 61 -2.05 1.05 -14.07
N ILE A 62 -2.89 1.93 -13.51
CA ILE A 62 -2.53 2.84 -12.42
C ILE A 62 -3.43 2.56 -11.20
N SER A 63 -2.86 1.95 -10.16
CA SER A 63 -3.59 1.72 -8.92
C SER A 63 -3.44 2.87 -7.93
N SER A 64 -4.54 3.25 -7.26
CA SER A 64 -4.52 4.31 -6.24
C SER A 64 -4.32 3.79 -4.82
N SER A 65 -4.39 2.48 -4.57
CA SER A 65 -4.20 1.93 -3.21
C SER A 65 -3.47 0.59 -3.12
N SER A 66 -3.05 -0.03 -4.23
CA SER A 66 -2.28 -1.28 -4.15
C SER A 66 -0.86 -1.01 -3.63
N VAL A 67 -0.55 -1.53 -2.45
CA VAL A 67 0.73 -1.34 -1.75
C VAL A 67 1.70 -2.52 -1.89
N SER A 68 1.25 -3.67 -2.41
CA SER A 68 2.03 -4.91 -2.43
C SER A 68 3.40 -4.74 -3.09
N VAL A 69 4.42 -5.34 -2.46
CA VAL A 69 5.80 -5.34 -2.96
C VAL A 69 5.97 -6.25 -4.18
N THR A 70 5.10 -7.24 -4.37
CA THR A 70 5.18 -8.17 -5.52
C THR A 70 5.02 -7.43 -6.84
N MET A 71 4.18 -6.39 -6.84
CA MET A 71 3.89 -5.50 -7.96
C MET A 71 5.10 -4.65 -8.41
N ASN A 72 6.20 -4.64 -7.64
CA ASN A 72 7.45 -4.00 -8.03
C ASN A 72 8.22 -4.75 -9.11
N ASN A 73 7.91 -6.03 -9.35
CA ASN A 73 8.59 -6.81 -10.38
C ASN A 73 8.19 -6.31 -11.78
N ARG A 74 9.12 -5.64 -12.47
CA ARG A 74 8.85 -5.00 -13.77
C ARG A 74 8.81 -5.99 -14.94
N ASP A 75 9.34 -7.19 -14.76
CA ASP A 75 9.24 -8.26 -15.76
C ASP A 75 7.84 -8.88 -15.73
N LYS A 76 7.27 -9.04 -14.53
CA LYS A 76 5.89 -9.50 -14.34
C LYS A 76 4.86 -8.42 -14.64
N PHE A 77 5.14 -7.18 -14.24
CA PHE A 77 4.20 -6.04 -14.31
C PHE A 77 4.81 -4.84 -15.07
N PRO A 78 5.04 -4.97 -16.40
CA PRO A 78 5.78 -3.97 -17.18
C PRO A 78 5.03 -2.65 -17.40
N TYR A 79 3.71 -2.63 -17.23
CA TYR A 79 2.85 -1.46 -17.44
C TYR A 79 2.08 -1.03 -16.18
N PHE A 80 2.47 -1.56 -15.01
CA PHE A 80 1.86 -1.20 -13.74
C PHE A 80 2.54 0.02 -13.10
N TYR A 81 1.71 0.94 -12.63
CA TYR A 81 2.06 2.10 -11.83
C TYR A 81 1.08 2.23 -10.66
N ARG A 82 1.45 3.05 -9.69
CA ARG A 82 0.58 3.42 -8.58
C ARG A 82 0.78 4.85 -8.15
N THR A 83 -0.29 5.52 -7.73
CA THR A 83 -0.19 6.87 -7.15
C THR A 83 0.01 6.85 -5.65
N THR A 84 -0.28 5.75 -4.96
CA THR A 84 0.11 5.51 -3.56
C THR A 84 1.56 5.06 -3.46
N LEU A 85 2.14 5.20 -2.27
CA LEU A 85 3.38 4.54 -1.88
C LEU A 85 3.17 3.02 -1.75
N SER A 86 4.26 2.28 -1.95
CA SER A 86 4.34 0.84 -1.70
C SER A 86 4.87 0.53 -0.31
N ASP A 87 4.65 -0.71 0.14
CA ASP A 87 5.25 -1.22 1.36
C ASP A 87 6.78 -1.16 1.32
N ALA A 88 7.39 -1.24 0.13
CA ALA A 88 8.83 -1.06 -0.02
C ALA A 88 9.28 0.34 0.40
N SER A 89 8.52 1.39 0.03
CA SER A 89 8.81 2.77 0.46
C SER A 89 8.66 2.94 1.97
N TYR A 90 7.65 2.31 2.58
CA TYR A 90 7.48 2.32 4.04
C TYR A 90 8.61 1.56 4.75
N ILE A 91 9.09 0.44 4.19
CA ILE A 91 10.23 -0.32 4.73
C ILE A 91 11.50 0.53 4.77
N GLU A 92 11.80 1.32 3.73
CA GLU A 92 12.96 2.22 3.76
C GLU A 92 12.88 3.26 4.90
N ALA A 93 11.67 3.74 5.19
CA ALA A 93 11.42 4.63 6.32
C ALA A 93 11.59 3.92 7.67
N GLN A 94 11.10 2.68 7.80
CA GLN A 94 11.29 1.84 8.98
C GLN A 94 12.78 1.63 9.26
N ILE A 95 13.57 1.27 8.25
CA ILE A 95 15.02 1.05 8.39
C ILE A 95 15.72 2.34 8.83
N THR A 96 15.36 3.47 8.22
CA THR A 96 15.93 4.78 8.60
C THR A 96 15.61 5.11 10.06
N PHE A 97 14.38 4.87 10.49
CA PHE A 97 13.93 5.07 11.87
C PHE A 97 14.67 4.16 12.87
N VAL A 98 14.77 2.87 12.57
CA VAL A 98 15.55 1.89 13.35
C VAL A 98 16.99 2.34 13.55
N LYS A 99 17.64 2.76 12.46
CA LYS A 99 19.04 3.19 12.45
C LYS A 99 19.24 4.47 13.26
N HIS A 100 18.31 5.42 13.18
CA HIS A 100 18.39 6.66 13.94
C HIS A 100 18.52 6.41 15.46
N PHE A 101 17.82 5.40 15.98
CA PHE A 101 17.88 5.04 17.40
C PHE A 101 18.90 3.93 17.72
N ASN A 102 19.71 3.50 16.75
CA ASN A 102 20.68 2.42 16.90
C ASN A 102 20.05 1.11 17.43
N TRP A 103 18.83 0.77 17.01
CA TRP A 103 18.21 -0.49 17.40
C TRP A 103 18.77 -1.62 16.55
N SER A 104 19.42 -2.58 17.21
CA SER A 104 20.15 -3.65 16.54
C SER A 104 19.41 -4.99 16.57
N ASN A 105 18.32 -5.13 17.32
CA ASN A 105 17.69 -6.42 17.58
C ASN A 105 16.17 -6.36 17.35
N ILE A 106 15.74 -6.85 16.19
CA ILE A 106 14.34 -6.73 15.73
C ILE A 106 13.70 -8.12 15.61
N ALA A 107 12.41 -8.22 15.96
CA ALA A 107 11.58 -9.38 15.64
C ALA A 107 10.48 -9.02 14.67
N VAL A 108 10.47 -9.65 13.50
CA VAL A 108 9.42 -9.44 12.49
C VAL A 108 8.33 -10.49 12.67
N VAL A 109 7.08 -10.05 12.74
CA VAL A 109 5.92 -10.94 12.87
C VAL A 109 4.89 -10.53 11.84
N TYR A 110 4.43 -11.49 11.05
CA TYR A 110 3.59 -11.18 9.90
C TYR A 110 2.54 -12.25 9.63
N ASP A 111 1.44 -11.85 8.98
CA ASP A 111 0.44 -12.77 8.46
C ASP A 111 0.98 -13.56 7.27
N ILE A 112 0.84 -14.89 7.30
CA ILE A 112 1.22 -15.74 6.17
C ILE A 112 0.15 -15.63 5.08
N SER A 113 0.34 -14.64 4.21
CA SER A 113 -0.44 -14.48 2.99
C SER A 113 0.47 -14.18 1.80
N SER A 114 -0.10 -14.23 0.59
CA SER A 114 0.64 -13.90 -0.64
C SER A 114 1.10 -12.44 -0.69
N THR A 115 0.47 -11.55 0.09
CA THR A 115 0.80 -10.12 0.13
C THR A 115 1.85 -9.83 1.20
N TYR A 116 1.65 -10.34 2.42
CA TYR A 116 2.46 -9.95 3.58
C TYR A 116 3.73 -10.79 3.74
N SER A 117 3.75 -12.05 3.28
CA SER A 117 4.98 -12.86 3.32
C SER A 117 6.11 -12.26 2.47
N PRO A 118 5.87 -11.78 1.24
CA PRO A 118 6.88 -11.05 0.48
C PRO A 118 7.30 -9.73 1.13
N THR A 119 6.36 -8.97 1.71
CA THR A 119 6.67 -7.72 2.43
C THR A 119 7.59 -7.98 3.62
N ALA A 120 7.29 -8.98 4.45
CA ALA A 120 8.15 -9.37 5.56
C ALA A 120 9.53 -9.84 5.11
N SER A 121 9.60 -10.64 4.04
CA SER A 121 10.87 -11.09 3.45
C SER A 121 11.72 -9.91 2.98
N LEU A 122 11.11 -8.91 2.34
CA LEU A 122 11.80 -7.68 1.93
C LEU A 122 12.33 -6.91 3.14
N LEU A 123 11.51 -6.69 4.17
CA LEU A 123 11.93 -6.00 5.40
C LEU A 123 13.14 -6.70 6.06
N ILE A 124 13.07 -8.02 6.23
CA ILE A 124 14.14 -8.82 6.84
C ILE A 124 15.45 -8.69 6.06
N ASN A 125 15.39 -8.79 4.73
CA ASN A 125 16.57 -8.65 3.88
C ASN A 125 17.16 -7.25 3.97
N ARG A 126 16.33 -6.21 3.89
CA ARG A 126 16.78 -4.82 3.94
C ARG A 126 17.34 -4.42 5.31
N LEU A 127 16.82 -4.99 6.40
CA LEU A 127 17.40 -4.84 7.75
C LEU A 127 18.80 -5.46 7.83
N ARG A 128 18.97 -6.68 7.29
CA ARG A 128 20.28 -7.37 7.25
C ARG A 128 21.30 -6.60 6.41
N GLU A 129 20.91 -6.13 5.22
CA GLU A 129 21.74 -5.28 4.36
C GLU A 129 22.13 -3.95 5.02
N SER A 130 21.37 -3.52 6.02
CA SER A 130 21.62 -2.30 6.80
C SER A 130 22.38 -2.55 8.11
N ASN A 131 22.97 -3.74 8.29
CA ASN A 131 23.68 -4.17 9.50
C ASN A 131 22.80 -4.17 10.77
N VAL A 132 21.50 -4.42 10.62
CA VAL A 132 20.58 -4.62 11.75
C VAL A 132 20.33 -6.11 11.95
N THR A 133 20.54 -6.61 13.16
CA THR A 133 20.34 -8.02 13.49
C THR A 133 18.84 -8.32 13.65
N VAL A 134 18.36 -9.25 12.82
CA VAL A 134 17.02 -9.81 12.96
C VAL A 134 17.10 -10.99 13.93
N GLY A 135 16.73 -10.74 15.19
CA GLY A 135 16.82 -11.73 16.26
C GLY A 135 15.80 -12.86 16.12
N SER A 136 14.66 -12.59 15.47
CA SER A 136 13.66 -13.60 15.13
C SER A 136 12.75 -13.14 14.00
N SER A 137 12.24 -14.08 13.21
CA SER A 137 11.18 -13.86 12.23
C SER A 137 10.11 -14.93 12.43
N LEU A 138 8.85 -14.52 12.42
CA LEU A 138 7.72 -15.42 12.63
C LEU A 138 6.55 -15.09 11.71
N GLY A 139 6.23 -16.02 10.82
CA GLY A 139 4.96 -16.02 10.11
C GLY A 139 3.87 -16.60 11.01
N VAL A 140 2.73 -15.94 11.05
CA VAL A 140 1.55 -16.35 11.81
C VAL A 140 0.46 -16.76 10.81
N LEU A 141 0.17 -18.06 10.77
CA LEU A 141 -1.10 -18.56 10.24
C LEU A 141 -2.18 -18.23 11.27
N GLN A 142 -3.46 -18.28 10.89
CA GLN A 142 -4.64 -17.94 11.72
C GLN A 142 -4.78 -18.72 13.06
N ILE A 143 -3.77 -19.47 13.49
CA ILE A 143 -3.61 -20.14 14.77
C ILE A 143 -2.53 -19.39 15.58
N TYR A 144 -2.96 -18.46 16.42
CA TYR A 144 -2.07 -17.52 17.11
C TYR A 144 -1.40 -18.10 18.38
N ASP A 145 -1.72 -19.33 18.81
CA ASP A 145 -1.26 -19.88 20.11
C ASP A 145 0.25 -20.08 20.13
N HIS A 146 0.80 -20.77 19.12
CA HIS A 146 2.23 -21.06 19.06
C HIS A 146 3.09 -19.86 18.66
N ALA A 147 2.49 -18.81 18.10
CA ALA A 147 3.23 -17.68 17.58
C ALA A 147 3.85 -16.84 18.70
N ILE A 148 3.05 -16.45 19.69
CA ILE A 148 3.47 -15.53 20.76
C ILE A 148 4.38 -16.22 21.79
N GLU A 149 4.22 -17.52 22.01
CA GLU A 149 5.12 -18.30 22.86
C GLU A 149 6.52 -18.42 22.25
N ASN A 150 6.60 -18.70 20.94
CA ASN A 150 7.86 -18.68 20.20
C ASN A 150 8.53 -17.30 20.20
N ILE A 151 7.72 -16.23 20.19
CA ILE A 151 8.19 -14.85 20.35
C ILE A 151 8.79 -14.68 21.75
N LYS A 152 8.08 -15.04 22.82
CA LYS A 152 8.55 -14.87 24.21
C LYS A 152 9.90 -15.55 24.46
N GLY A 153 10.07 -16.78 23.97
CA GLY A 153 11.34 -17.52 24.08
C GLY A 153 12.51 -16.90 23.31
N LYS A 154 12.24 -16.14 22.24
CA LYS A 154 13.27 -15.46 21.42
C LYS A 154 13.45 -13.97 21.79
N ILE A 155 12.47 -13.38 22.47
CA ILE A 155 12.43 -11.95 22.88
C ILE A 155 12.97 -11.74 24.30
N SER A 156 13.05 -12.77 25.16
CA SER A 156 13.47 -12.69 26.58
C SER A 156 14.94 -12.30 26.85
N LEU A 157 15.66 -11.72 25.88
CA LEU A 157 17.08 -11.37 26.00
C LEU A 157 17.29 -9.94 26.55
N PRO A 158 18.37 -9.71 27.33
CA PRO A 158 18.56 -8.53 28.20
C PRO A 158 18.75 -7.17 27.51
N GLN A 159 18.73 -7.07 26.17
CA GLN A 159 18.96 -5.80 25.44
C GLN A 159 18.14 -5.66 24.14
N ARG A 160 16.80 -5.72 24.14
CA ARG A 160 16.05 -5.66 22.86
C ARG A 160 14.76 -4.83 22.91
N ARG A 161 14.78 -3.67 22.24
CA ARG A 161 13.62 -2.84 21.87
C ARG A 161 13.08 -3.37 20.54
N CYS A 162 12.01 -4.16 20.59
CA CYS A 162 11.62 -5.02 19.48
C CYS A 162 10.53 -4.42 18.58
N ILE A 163 10.86 -4.09 17.32
CA ILE A 163 9.90 -3.63 16.31
C ILE A 163 9.17 -4.79 15.65
N TYR A 164 7.86 -4.90 15.88
CA TYR A 164 6.93 -5.87 15.31
C TYR A 164 6.14 -5.24 14.15
N GLN A 165 6.09 -5.81 12.94
CA GLN A 165 5.01 -5.49 11.97
C GLN A 165 4.88 -6.53 10.84
N VAL A 166 3.65 -7.02 10.60
CA VAL A 166 2.83 -6.99 9.36
C VAL A 166 1.62 -7.93 9.59
N LEU A 167 0.62 -7.51 10.36
CA LEU A 167 -0.65 -8.22 10.38
C LEU A 167 -1.63 -7.56 9.40
N SER A 168 -2.23 -8.40 8.58
CA SER A 168 -3.34 -8.09 7.71
C SER A 168 -4.55 -7.61 8.51
N LEU A 169 -5.25 -6.58 8.03
CA LEU A 169 -6.47 -6.03 8.63
C LEU A 169 -7.79 -6.82 8.48
N PRO A 170 -7.96 -7.89 7.67
CA PRO A 170 -9.30 -8.33 7.31
C PRO A 170 -10.04 -8.99 8.47
N LEU A 171 -9.38 -9.29 9.60
CA LEU A 171 -10.05 -9.79 10.80
C LEU A 171 -9.46 -9.15 12.05
N LYS A 172 -10.12 -8.08 12.51
CA LYS A 172 -9.86 -7.39 13.80
C LYS A 172 -9.66 -8.40 14.93
N TYR A 173 -10.44 -9.49 14.91
CA TYR A 173 -10.33 -10.66 15.77
C TYR A 173 -8.89 -11.12 16.01
N TYR A 174 -8.20 -11.52 14.95
CA TYR A 174 -6.87 -12.11 15.01
C TYR A 174 -5.81 -11.12 15.48
N PHE A 175 -5.99 -9.86 15.10
CA PHE A 175 -5.14 -8.78 15.56
C PHE A 175 -5.27 -8.60 17.09
N CYS A 176 -6.50 -8.46 17.59
CA CYS A 176 -6.78 -8.31 19.02
C CYS A 176 -6.34 -9.55 19.82
N LEU A 177 -6.48 -10.76 19.26
CA LEU A 177 -5.98 -11.99 19.85
C LEU A 177 -4.45 -11.98 20.01
N ALA A 178 -3.71 -11.48 19.02
CA ALA A 178 -2.26 -11.34 19.11
C ALA A 178 -1.84 -10.35 20.21
N LEU A 179 -2.52 -9.20 20.29
CA LEU A 179 -2.29 -8.22 21.36
C LEU A 179 -2.64 -8.78 22.74
N SER A 180 -3.74 -9.52 22.86
CA SER A 180 -4.17 -10.16 24.10
C SER A 180 -3.09 -11.12 24.63
N LYS A 181 -2.54 -11.94 23.73
CA LYS A 181 -1.42 -12.84 24.08
C LYS A 181 -0.15 -12.08 24.45
N ALA A 182 0.15 -10.97 23.77
CA ALA A 182 1.28 -10.11 24.12
C ALA A 182 1.11 -9.49 25.52
N TYR A 183 -0.12 -9.10 25.89
CA TYR A 183 -0.45 -8.60 27.23
C TYR A 183 -0.18 -9.64 28.32
N TYR A 184 -0.74 -10.85 28.22
CA TYR A 184 -0.48 -11.91 29.20
C TYR A 184 0.98 -12.36 29.25
N SER A 185 1.69 -12.25 28.11
CA SER A 185 3.12 -12.55 28.02
C SER A 185 4.03 -11.41 28.51
N LYS A 186 3.47 -10.27 28.94
CA LYS A 186 4.21 -9.08 29.40
C LYS A 186 5.14 -8.48 28.33
N ILE A 187 4.73 -8.52 27.06
CA ILE A 187 5.45 -7.93 25.91
C ILE A 187 4.92 -6.51 25.64
N TYR A 188 5.06 -5.63 26.62
CA TYR A 188 4.64 -4.23 26.54
C TYR A 188 5.36 -3.33 27.56
N GLY A 189 5.16 -2.02 27.47
CA GLY A 189 5.79 -1.03 28.35
C GLY A 189 7.22 -0.68 27.93
N LYS A 190 8.00 -0.09 28.84
CA LYS A 190 9.28 0.60 28.54
C LYS A 190 10.36 -0.25 27.87
N LYS A 191 10.23 -1.59 27.93
CA LYS A 191 11.19 -2.54 27.34
C LYS A 191 10.89 -2.87 25.87
N TYR A 192 9.67 -2.61 25.39
CA TYR A 192 9.20 -3.03 24.06
C TYR A 192 8.70 -1.84 23.25
N ILE A 193 8.92 -1.86 21.93
CA ILE A 193 8.51 -0.78 21.03
C ILE A 193 7.83 -1.37 19.80
N TRP A 194 6.50 -1.25 19.73
CA TRP A 194 5.74 -1.73 18.58
C TRP A 194 5.76 -0.70 17.44
N ILE A 195 5.83 -1.16 16.18
CA ILE A 195 5.64 -0.30 14.99
C ILE A 195 4.52 -0.88 14.13
N PHE A 196 3.42 -0.17 13.98
CA PHE A 196 2.29 -0.63 13.19
C PHE A 196 2.22 0.05 11.81
N PRO A 197 1.51 -0.54 10.84
CA PRO A 197 1.14 0.21 9.65
C PRO A 197 0.18 1.33 10.08
N GLY A 198 0.40 2.56 9.64
CA GLY A 198 -0.47 3.66 10.03
C GLY A 198 -1.75 3.80 9.20
N TYR A 199 -2.11 2.81 8.38
CA TYR A 199 -3.40 2.76 7.67
C TYR A 199 -4.54 2.21 8.55
N TYR A 200 -4.27 1.83 9.79
CA TYR A 200 -5.31 1.35 10.70
C TYR A 200 -6.27 2.48 11.08
N PRO A 201 -7.58 2.22 11.16
CA PRO A 201 -8.56 3.22 11.57
C PRO A 201 -8.34 3.63 13.03
N GLU A 202 -8.90 4.76 13.45
CA GLU A 202 -8.88 5.14 14.85
C GLU A 202 -9.49 4.04 15.74
N ARG A 203 -8.92 3.84 16.93
CA ARG A 203 -9.41 2.85 17.91
C ARG A 203 -9.49 1.41 17.37
N TRP A 204 -8.62 1.07 16.40
CA TRP A 204 -8.56 -0.27 15.78
C TRP A 204 -8.35 -1.43 16.78
N TYR A 205 -7.91 -1.16 18.02
CA TYR A 205 -7.71 -2.12 19.10
C TYR A 205 -8.90 -2.25 20.08
N HIS A 206 -10.01 -1.53 19.87
CA HIS A 206 -11.15 -1.52 20.78
C HIS A 206 -11.97 -2.82 20.72
N ILE A 207 -12.39 -3.38 21.85
CA ILE A 207 -13.07 -4.69 21.93
C ILE A 207 -14.60 -4.62 21.83
N ALA A 208 -15.21 -3.43 21.81
CA ALA A 208 -16.67 -3.31 21.70
C ALA A 208 -17.27 -3.68 20.33
N ASP A 209 -16.49 -4.25 19.41
CA ASP A 209 -16.99 -4.72 18.12
C ASP A 209 -17.37 -6.21 18.25
N GLU A 210 -18.51 -6.62 17.69
CA GLU A 210 -19.01 -8.01 17.77
C GLU A 210 -17.96 -9.03 17.29
N ASP A 211 -17.14 -8.65 16.31
CA ASP A 211 -16.08 -9.47 15.71
C ASP A 211 -14.94 -9.86 16.69
N VAL A 212 -14.84 -9.22 17.85
CA VAL A 212 -13.75 -9.43 18.83
C VAL A 212 -14.24 -9.81 20.22
N ALA A 213 -15.55 -10.04 20.39
CA ALA A 213 -16.16 -10.32 21.70
C ALA A 213 -15.61 -11.58 22.39
N SER A 214 -15.06 -12.55 21.64
CA SER A 214 -14.47 -13.78 22.17
C SER A 214 -12.98 -13.66 22.53
N VAL A 215 -12.35 -12.49 22.33
CA VAL A 215 -10.96 -12.25 22.74
C VAL A 215 -10.93 -12.05 24.26
N ASN A 216 -10.15 -12.87 24.97
CA ASN A 216 -10.02 -12.84 26.42
C ASN A 216 -9.14 -11.67 26.92
N CYS A 217 -9.49 -10.43 26.59
CA CYS A 217 -8.87 -9.20 27.10
C CYS A 217 -9.89 -8.06 27.18
N THR A 218 -9.56 -7.01 27.92
CA THR A 218 -10.29 -5.73 27.87
C THR A 218 -9.61 -4.73 26.93
N THR A 219 -10.33 -3.70 26.49
CA THR A 219 -9.76 -2.60 25.70
C THR A 219 -8.55 -1.97 26.42
N GLU A 220 -8.62 -1.84 27.74
CA GLU A 220 -7.56 -1.30 28.58
C GLU A 220 -6.31 -2.17 28.54
N GLN A 221 -6.49 -3.49 28.62
CA GLN A 221 -5.39 -4.44 28.53
C GLN A 221 -4.72 -4.41 27.15
N LEU A 222 -5.50 -4.28 26.06
CA LEU A 222 -4.93 -4.12 24.71
C LEU A 222 -4.21 -2.77 24.57
N PHE A 223 -4.78 -1.71 25.14
CA PHE A 223 -4.18 -0.38 25.12
C PHE A 223 -2.81 -0.34 25.80
N GLU A 224 -2.63 -1.08 26.90
CA GLU A 224 -1.32 -1.21 27.55
C GLU A 224 -0.23 -1.77 26.62
N VAL A 225 -0.60 -2.58 25.63
CA VAL A 225 0.32 -3.12 24.63
C VAL A 225 0.65 -2.11 23.55
N VAL A 226 -0.35 -1.40 23.04
CA VAL A 226 -0.18 -0.53 21.87
C VAL A 226 0.22 0.91 22.23
N LYS A 227 0.05 1.34 23.48
CA LYS A 227 0.45 2.69 23.91
C LYS A 227 1.94 2.92 23.63
N TYR A 228 2.27 4.12 23.15
CA TYR A 228 3.61 4.52 22.71
C TYR A 228 4.18 3.76 21.52
N SER A 229 3.37 2.95 20.83
CA SER A 229 3.74 2.39 19.53
C SER A 229 3.92 3.49 18.48
N PHE A 230 4.78 3.22 17.51
CA PHE A 230 4.93 4.07 16.34
C PHE A 230 4.06 3.55 15.20
N ALA A 231 3.65 4.44 14.30
CA ALA A 231 3.02 4.06 13.06
C ALA A 231 3.69 4.80 11.90
N ILE A 232 4.00 4.09 10.82
CA ILE A 232 4.57 4.70 9.62
C ILE A 232 3.50 4.72 8.54
N TYR A 233 3.24 5.91 8.00
CA TYR A 233 2.23 6.08 6.96
C TYR A 233 2.48 7.30 6.09
N ARG A 234 1.70 7.45 5.03
CA ARG A 234 1.79 8.60 4.12
C ARG A 234 1.48 9.92 4.83
N SER A 235 2.15 10.99 4.38
CA SER A 235 1.95 12.35 4.87
C SER A 235 0.59 12.89 4.44
N PHE A 236 -0.31 13.17 5.39
CA PHE A 236 -1.55 13.90 5.10
C PHE A 236 -1.45 15.42 5.31
N ASN A 237 -0.41 15.92 6.01
CA ASN A 237 -0.22 17.36 6.16
C ASN A 237 0.36 17.95 4.88
N ARG A 238 -0.53 18.56 4.08
CA ARG A 238 -0.14 19.71 3.28
C ARG A 238 -0.37 20.94 4.14
N ASN A 239 0.70 21.72 4.35
CA ASN A 239 0.57 23.11 4.81
C ASN A 239 -0.59 23.78 4.06
N GLU A 240 -1.43 24.49 4.80
CA GLU A 240 -2.69 25.12 4.39
C GLU A 240 -2.57 26.20 3.28
N ASN A 241 -1.38 26.39 2.72
CA ASN A 241 -1.14 27.27 1.57
C ASN A 241 -1.29 26.48 0.26
N VAL A 242 -2.53 26.10 -0.10
CA VAL A 242 -2.81 25.31 -1.30
C VAL A 242 -2.56 26.12 -2.58
N THR A 243 -1.54 25.72 -3.35
CA THR A 243 -1.44 25.96 -4.80
C THR A 243 -2.59 25.27 -5.53
N LYS A 244 -3.29 25.96 -6.45
CA LYS A 244 -4.28 25.35 -7.37
C LYS A 244 -3.71 24.07 -7.98
N THR A 245 -4.43 22.95 -7.87
CA THR A 245 -4.07 21.69 -8.56
C THR A 245 -4.22 21.86 -10.07
N ILE A 246 -3.73 20.91 -10.87
CA ILE A 246 -3.85 20.98 -12.33
C ILE A 246 -5.30 21.10 -12.83
N SER A 247 -6.30 20.62 -12.06
CA SER A 247 -7.73 20.84 -12.39
C SER A 247 -8.37 22.04 -11.70
N GLY A 248 -7.67 22.72 -10.79
CA GLY A 248 -8.24 23.72 -9.91
C GLY A 248 -9.09 23.18 -8.76
N LYS A 249 -9.23 21.85 -8.58
CA LYS A 249 -9.99 21.25 -7.46
C LYS A 249 -9.22 21.24 -6.14
N ILE A 250 -10.01 21.19 -5.06
CA ILE A 250 -9.61 21.14 -3.65
C ILE A 250 -10.39 19.97 -2.98
N HIS A 251 -9.67 19.05 -2.32
CA HIS A 251 -10.12 18.06 -1.30
C HIS A 251 -11.01 16.85 -1.70
N ASP A 252 -10.49 15.64 -1.40
CA ASP A 252 -11.14 14.41 -0.86
C ASP A 252 -10.04 13.33 -0.68
N HIS A 253 -9.83 12.77 0.52
CA HIS A 253 -8.59 12.04 0.88
C HIS A 253 -8.35 10.72 0.14
N LEU A 254 -9.35 9.84 0.06
CA LEU A 254 -9.19 8.57 -0.67
C LEU A 254 -9.37 8.80 -2.17
N LYS A 255 -10.23 9.75 -2.53
CA LYS A 255 -10.42 10.14 -3.92
C LYS A 255 -9.24 10.93 -4.46
N ALA A 256 -8.36 11.50 -3.62
CA ALA A 256 -7.20 12.27 -4.05
C ALA A 256 -6.17 11.40 -4.80
N TYR A 257 -5.85 10.21 -4.29
CA TYR A 257 -4.94 9.29 -4.98
C TYR A 257 -5.55 8.75 -6.28
N THR A 258 -6.85 8.48 -6.30
CA THR A 258 -7.57 8.07 -7.51
C THR A 258 -7.66 9.21 -8.53
N TYR A 259 -7.89 10.43 -8.07
CA TYR A 259 -7.87 11.64 -8.88
C TYR A 259 -6.49 11.86 -9.51
N ASP A 260 -5.41 11.73 -8.73
CA ASP A 260 -4.05 11.83 -9.26
C ASP A 260 -3.75 10.70 -10.25
N ALA A 261 -4.33 9.51 -10.06
CA ALA A 261 -4.18 8.39 -11.00
C ALA A 261 -4.89 8.69 -12.33
N MET A 262 -6.10 9.26 -12.27
CA MET A 262 -6.84 9.72 -13.45
C MET A 262 -6.05 10.78 -14.23
N TRP A 263 -5.53 11.79 -13.53
CA TRP A 263 -4.73 12.85 -14.16
C TRP A 263 -3.42 12.33 -14.73
N THR A 264 -2.77 11.40 -14.06
CA THR A 264 -1.55 10.75 -14.59
C THR A 264 -1.83 10.07 -15.94
N LEU A 265 -2.91 9.29 -16.03
CA LEU A 265 -3.25 8.61 -17.28
C LEU A 265 -3.68 9.63 -18.36
N ALA A 266 -4.54 10.59 -18.03
CA ALA A 266 -5.04 11.58 -18.99
C ALA A 266 -3.91 12.43 -19.58
N LEU A 267 -2.98 12.91 -18.76
CA LEU A 267 -1.80 13.66 -19.22
C LEU A 267 -0.90 12.80 -20.09
N ALA A 268 -0.68 11.54 -19.72
CA ALA A 268 0.13 10.62 -20.50
C ALA A 268 -0.50 10.30 -21.86
N LEU A 269 -1.81 10.12 -21.93
CA LEU A 269 -2.54 9.90 -23.19
C LEU A 269 -2.49 11.15 -24.08
N ASN A 270 -2.71 12.34 -23.52
CA ASN A 270 -2.59 13.59 -24.28
C ASN A 270 -1.18 13.80 -24.85
N ALA A 271 -0.15 13.57 -24.03
CA ALA A 271 1.24 13.66 -24.46
C ALA A 271 1.63 12.57 -25.47
N THR A 272 0.98 11.40 -25.40
CA THR A 272 1.13 10.33 -26.38
C THR A 272 0.54 10.73 -27.72
N ASP A 273 -0.70 11.25 -27.76
CA ASP A 273 -1.34 11.69 -28.99
C ASP A 273 -0.57 12.85 -29.65
N THR A 274 -0.06 13.78 -28.85
CA THR A 274 0.82 14.87 -29.33
C THR A 274 2.04 14.31 -30.07
N GLN A 275 2.73 13.34 -29.48
CA GLN A 275 3.91 12.72 -30.10
C GLN A 275 3.55 11.88 -31.34
N LEU A 276 2.39 11.22 -31.36
CA LEU A 276 1.95 10.43 -32.52
C LEU A 276 1.63 11.32 -33.72
N ARG A 277 1.05 12.49 -33.50
CA ARG A 277 0.73 13.47 -34.55
C ARG A 277 1.95 13.98 -35.29
N GLU A 278 3.12 14.04 -34.65
CA GLU A 278 4.39 14.39 -35.31
C GLU A 278 4.71 13.45 -36.49
N ASN A 279 4.14 12.23 -36.48
CA ASN A 279 4.33 11.23 -37.53
C ASN A 279 3.02 10.90 -38.28
N ASN A 280 2.05 11.82 -38.30
CA ASN A 280 0.72 11.63 -38.92
C ASN A 280 -0.05 10.40 -38.39
N ARG A 281 0.19 10.01 -37.13
CA ARG A 281 -0.54 8.94 -36.43
C ARG A 281 -1.47 9.53 -35.39
N SER A 282 -2.49 8.79 -34.98
CA SER A 282 -3.37 9.18 -33.87
C SER A 282 -3.39 8.14 -32.75
N LEU A 283 -3.58 8.60 -31.51
CA LEU A 283 -3.91 7.74 -30.39
C LEU A 283 -5.17 6.90 -30.66
N LEU A 284 -6.12 7.40 -31.46
CA LEU A 284 -7.36 6.69 -31.81
C LEU A 284 -7.14 5.40 -32.60
N GLU A 285 -5.95 5.19 -33.17
CA GLU A 285 -5.55 3.94 -33.83
C GLU A 285 -5.16 2.83 -32.84
N PHE A 286 -5.17 3.12 -31.54
CA PHE A 286 -4.81 2.15 -30.51
C PHE A 286 -5.71 0.91 -30.58
N THR A 287 -5.05 -0.24 -30.61
CA THR A 287 -5.64 -1.56 -30.40
C THR A 287 -4.85 -2.30 -29.32
N TYR A 288 -5.42 -3.34 -28.73
CA TYR A 288 -4.71 -4.16 -27.75
C TYR A 288 -3.46 -4.89 -28.30
N ARG A 289 -3.23 -4.86 -29.63
CA ARG A 289 -2.00 -5.36 -30.28
C ARG A 289 -0.93 -4.27 -30.47
N SER A 290 -1.25 -3.01 -30.14
CA SER A 290 -0.41 -1.84 -30.42
C SER A 290 0.71 -1.65 -29.40
N SER A 291 1.67 -2.59 -29.36
CA SER A 291 2.84 -2.54 -28.47
C SER A 291 3.65 -1.25 -28.63
N HIS A 292 3.69 -0.68 -29.84
CA HIS A 292 4.38 0.58 -30.11
C HIS A 292 3.73 1.76 -29.38
N ILE A 293 2.40 1.92 -29.51
CA ILE A 293 1.66 2.99 -28.83
C ILE A 293 1.77 2.81 -27.32
N MET A 294 1.63 1.58 -26.82
CA MET A 294 1.76 1.30 -25.39
C MET A 294 3.15 1.64 -24.85
N ARG A 295 4.22 1.41 -25.61
CA ARG A 295 5.57 1.84 -25.21
C ARG A 295 5.65 3.36 -25.03
N ILE A 296 4.99 4.14 -25.88
CA ILE A 296 4.91 5.60 -25.75
C ILE A 296 4.10 5.98 -24.52
N ILE A 297 2.90 5.41 -24.33
CA ILE A 297 2.07 5.65 -23.14
C ILE A 297 2.88 5.37 -21.87
N ASN A 298 3.55 4.22 -21.80
CA ASN A 298 4.38 3.81 -20.67
C ASN A 298 5.51 4.82 -20.40
N LYS A 299 6.15 5.34 -21.46
CA LYS A 299 7.17 6.38 -21.36
C LYS A 299 6.57 7.67 -20.80
N LYS A 300 5.42 8.12 -21.30
CA LYS A 300 4.75 9.35 -20.83
C LYS A 300 4.25 9.26 -19.39
N ILE A 301 3.79 8.09 -18.94
CA ILE A 301 3.46 7.87 -17.52
C ILE A 301 4.73 7.99 -16.66
N LYS A 302 5.84 7.35 -17.07
CA LYS A 302 7.12 7.43 -16.34
C LYS A 302 7.64 8.86 -16.22
N GLU A 303 7.43 9.67 -17.26
CA GLU A 303 7.86 11.08 -17.34
C GLU A 303 6.87 12.05 -16.68
N SER A 304 5.73 11.57 -16.15
CA SER A 304 4.72 12.43 -15.55
C SER A 304 5.25 13.18 -14.33
N SER A 305 5.09 14.50 -14.34
CA SER A 305 5.47 15.41 -13.25
C SER A 305 4.46 16.56 -13.18
N PHE A 306 3.64 16.61 -12.12
CA PHE A 306 2.62 17.66 -11.97
C PHE A 306 2.17 17.82 -10.51
N GLN A 307 1.52 18.95 -10.18
CA GLN A 307 0.92 19.17 -8.86
C GLN A 307 -0.50 18.57 -8.80
N GLY A 308 -0.63 17.45 -8.09
CA GLY A 308 -1.89 16.75 -7.83
C GLY A 308 -2.53 17.11 -6.49
N LEU A 309 -3.58 16.38 -6.10
CA LEU A 309 -4.23 16.51 -4.80
C LEU A 309 -3.39 15.91 -3.66
N THR A 310 -2.54 14.92 -3.92
CA THR A 310 -1.73 14.27 -2.86
C THR A 310 -0.32 14.83 -2.72
N GLY A 311 0.08 15.76 -3.58
CA GLY A 311 1.45 16.24 -3.61
C GLY A 311 1.90 16.54 -5.03
N HIS A 312 3.21 16.74 -5.17
CA HIS A 312 3.84 16.64 -6.47
C HIS A 312 3.83 15.16 -6.91
N VAL A 313 3.18 14.87 -8.03
CA VAL A 313 3.11 13.55 -8.66
C VAL A 313 4.33 13.36 -9.52
N SER A 314 5.20 12.42 -9.16
CA SER A 314 6.37 12.05 -9.95
C SER A 314 6.79 10.61 -9.67
N TYR A 315 7.49 10.00 -10.63
CA TYR A 315 7.87 8.60 -10.58
C TYR A 315 9.39 8.42 -10.62
N LYS A 316 9.94 7.67 -9.66
CA LYS A 316 11.32 7.18 -9.69
C LYS A 316 11.32 5.66 -9.72
N LYS A 317 11.95 5.05 -10.74
CA LYS A 317 11.89 3.59 -10.97
C LYS A 317 10.44 3.05 -11.00
N ARG A 318 9.50 3.85 -11.52
CA ARG A 318 8.04 3.59 -11.57
C ARG A 318 7.32 3.50 -10.22
N GLU A 319 7.97 3.91 -9.13
CA GLU A 319 7.33 4.12 -7.84
C GLU A 319 7.06 5.61 -7.60
N ARG A 320 5.95 5.91 -6.94
CA ARG A 320 5.62 7.27 -6.53
C ARG A 320 6.67 7.76 -5.52
N VAL A 321 7.14 8.99 -5.71
CA VAL A 321 7.96 9.70 -4.71
C VAL A 321 7.05 10.59 -3.86
N GLU A 322 7.07 10.37 -2.54
CA GLU A 322 6.26 11.11 -1.57
C GLU A 322 6.94 11.11 -0.18
N LYS A 323 6.53 12.03 0.69
CA LYS A 323 6.95 12.05 2.09
C LYS A 323 6.15 11.05 2.91
N VAL A 324 6.82 10.43 3.88
CA VAL A 324 6.24 9.54 4.88
C VAL A 324 6.29 10.21 6.24
N HIS A 325 5.29 9.96 7.06
CA HIS A 325 5.19 10.40 8.44
C HIS A 325 5.41 9.23 9.39
N ILE A 326 6.00 9.55 10.54
CA ILE A 326 6.12 8.65 11.67
C ILE A 326 5.27 9.25 12.78
N LEU A 327 4.21 8.53 13.15
CA LEU A 327 3.26 8.90 14.19
C LEU A 327 3.56 8.08 15.45
N GLN A 328 3.18 8.59 16.61
CA GLN A 328 3.24 7.85 17.86
C GLN A 328 1.86 7.85 18.52
N LEU A 329 1.40 6.69 18.97
CA LEU A 329 0.16 6.58 19.75
C LEU A 329 0.42 7.10 21.18
N GLN A 330 -0.19 8.22 21.53
CA GLN A 330 -0.11 8.86 22.84
C GLN A 330 -1.53 9.06 23.39
N GLY A 331 -1.75 8.89 24.70
CA GLY A 331 -3.02 9.25 25.33
C GLY A 331 -3.51 8.30 26.44
N ILE A 332 -4.71 8.62 26.93
CA ILE A 332 -5.55 7.82 27.83
C ILE A 332 -6.76 7.35 27.01
N ILE A 333 -7.32 6.18 27.32
CA ILE A 333 -8.51 5.64 26.64
C ILE A 333 -9.66 6.64 26.81
N VAL A 334 -10.19 7.15 25.70
CA VAL A 334 -11.36 8.02 25.70
C VAL A 334 -12.60 7.12 25.57
N PRO A 335 -13.50 7.09 26.58
CA PRO A 335 -14.74 6.33 26.50
C PRO A 335 -15.60 6.79 25.32
N LEU A 336 -16.45 5.89 24.80
CA LEU A 336 -17.52 6.28 23.87
C LEU A 336 -18.56 7.09 24.66
N SER A 337 -18.84 8.31 24.20
CA SER A 337 -19.97 9.13 24.63
C SER A 337 -21.28 8.57 24.10
#